data_AF-A0A2V8RN72-F1
#
_entry.id   AF-A0A2V8RN72-F1
#
_cell.length_a   1.000
_cell.length_b   1.000
_cell.length_c   1.000
_cell.angle_alpha   90.00
_cell.angle_beta   90.00
_cell.angle_gamma   90.00
#
_symmetry.space_group_name_H-M   'P 1'
#
loop_
_entity.id
_entity.type
_entity.pdbx_description
1 polymer ?
#
loop_
_entity_poly.entity_id
_entity_poly.type
_entity_poly.pdbx_seq_one_letter_code
_entity_poly.pdbx_strand_id
1 'polypeptide(L)'
;MSIPQFNEIVEPNDQTEVRREHLETLRELIGNVYPNKFERSRVSGNEDTITRLLNYGPIMTIVDEMAQVVSKLAERERPPAEIKDPLNARLRELGNVRIAGRMAVPPRVMGKAAFVHLSDGMSRLQIYCRKEDF
;
A
#
# COMPACT_ATOMS: atom_id res chain seq x y z
N MET A 1 7.53 -38.85 2.76
CA MET A 1 6.70 -37.89 2.00
C MET A 1 7.60 -37.23 0.97
N SER A 2 7.25 -37.29 -0.32
CA SER A 2 8.00 -36.59 -1.38
C SER A 2 7.65 -35.10 -1.33
N ILE A 3 8.65 -34.22 -1.34
CA ILE A 3 8.42 -32.77 -1.45
C ILE A 3 8.19 -32.48 -2.94
N PRO A 4 7.05 -31.91 -3.32
CA PRO A 4 6.76 -31.61 -4.72
C PRO A 4 7.76 -30.60 -5.28
N GLN A 5 8.18 -30.82 -6.52
CA GLN A 5 9.10 -29.94 -7.25
C GLN A 5 8.39 -28.64 -7.66
N PHE A 6 9.12 -27.55 -7.88
CA PHE A 6 8.53 -26.25 -8.26
C PHE A 6 7.59 -26.35 -9.47
N ASN A 7 8.01 -27.07 -10.52
CA ASN A 7 7.23 -27.27 -11.73
C ASN A 7 5.99 -28.15 -11.54
N GLU A 8 5.90 -28.88 -10.42
CA GLU A 8 4.71 -29.66 -10.04
C GLU A 8 3.69 -28.80 -9.26
N ILE A 9 4.14 -27.67 -8.70
CA ILE A 9 3.31 -26.74 -7.89
C ILE A 9 2.86 -25.55 -8.73
N VAL A 10 3.74 -25.04 -9.59
CA VAL A 10 3.53 -23.86 -10.42
C VAL A 10 3.82 -24.23 -11.86
N GLU A 11 2.80 -24.20 -12.70
CA GLU A 11 2.95 -24.43 -14.14
C GLU A 11 3.81 -23.32 -14.76
N PRO A 12 4.90 -23.67 -15.46
CA PRO A 12 5.73 -22.70 -16.15
C PRO A 12 4.93 -21.95 -17.22
N ASN A 13 4.99 -20.63 -17.16
CA ASN A 13 4.51 -19.69 -18.16
C ASN A 13 5.35 -18.41 -18.14
N ASP A 14 5.15 -17.53 -19.12
CA ASP A 14 5.87 -16.27 -19.29
C ASP A 14 5.91 -15.44 -17.99
N GLN A 15 4.82 -15.40 -17.21
CA GLN A 15 4.79 -14.63 -15.96
C GLN A 15 5.67 -15.25 -14.87
N THR A 16 5.73 -16.58 -14.80
CA THR A 16 6.57 -17.29 -13.81
C THR A 16 8.05 -17.17 -14.16
N GLU A 17 8.38 -17.13 -15.44
CA GLU A 17 9.75 -16.94 -15.92
C GLU A 17 10.25 -15.53 -15.60
N VAL A 18 9.49 -14.50 -15.98
CA VAL A 18 9.82 -13.09 -15.65
C VAL A 18 9.94 -12.87 -14.14
N ARG A 19 9.06 -13.50 -13.34
CA ARG A 19 9.15 -13.41 -11.87
C ARG A 19 10.41 -14.05 -11.31
N ARG A 20 10.87 -15.15 -11.91
CA ARG A 20 12.12 -15.82 -11.53
C ARG A 20 13.32 -14.95 -11.87
N GLU A 21 13.35 -14.36 -13.06
CA GLU A 21 14.41 -13.44 -13.46
C GLU A 21 14.50 -12.23 -12.51
N HIS A 22 13.37 -11.59 -12.21
CA HIS A 22 13.33 -10.50 -11.24
C HIS A 22 13.81 -10.92 -9.84
N LEU A 23 13.52 -12.15 -9.42
CA LEU A 23 13.97 -12.66 -8.13
C LEU A 23 15.50 -12.78 -8.08
N GLU A 24 16.13 -13.28 -9.15
CA GLU A 24 17.59 -13.35 -9.23
C GLU A 24 18.22 -11.95 -9.26
N THR A 25 17.68 -11.01 -10.05
CA THR A 25 18.15 -9.62 -10.04
C THR A 25 18.05 -8.99 -8.64
N LEU A 26 16.95 -9.23 -7.92
CA LEU A 26 16.81 -8.74 -6.55
C LEU A 26 17.84 -9.38 -5.61
N ARG A 27 18.14 -10.68 -5.75
CA ARG A 27 19.18 -11.34 -4.95
C ARG A 27 20.55 -10.73 -5.18
N GLU A 28 20.89 -10.39 -6.42
CA GLU A 28 22.15 -9.72 -6.74
C GLU A 28 22.24 -8.32 -6.12
N LEU A 29 21.13 -7.56 -6.15
CA LEU A 29 21.09 -6.18 -5.65
C LEU A 29 21.09 -6.07 -4.13
N ILE A 30 20.27 -6.88 -3.45
CA ILE A 30 20.00 -6.72 -2.00
C ILE A 30 20.36 -7.95 -1.16
N GLY A 31 20.78 -9.06 -1.79
CA GLY A 31 21.07 -10.32 -1.10
C GLY A 31 19.79 -11.02 -0.63
N ASN A 32 19.31 -10.65 0.57
CA ASN A 32 18.16 -11.31 1.20
C ASN A 32 16.82 -10.76 0.69
N VAL A 33 16.25 -11.42 -0.30
CA VAL A 33 14.93 -11.11 -0.89
C VAL A 33 13.73 -11.58 -0.05
N TYR A 34 13.97 -12.39 0.98
CA TYR A 34 12.95 -12.87 1.92
C TYR A 34 13.33 -12.48 3.36
N PRO A 35 13.36 -11.17 3.68
CA PRO A 35 13.64 -10.72 5.04
C PRO A 35 12.57 -11.22 6.00
N ASN A 36 12.99 -11.54 7.22
CA ASN A 36 12.12 -12.08 8.27
C ASN A 36 11.62 -11.02 9.26
N LYS A 37 12.08 -9.77 9.15
CA LYS A 37 11.73 -8.70 10.08
C LYS A 37 11.33 -7.43 9.34
N PHE A 38 10.10 -7.00 9.57
CA PHE A 38 9.59 -5.67 9.24
C PHE A 38 8.81 -5.15 10.44
N GLU A 39 9.23 -4.03 11.02
CA GLU A 39 8.56 -3.44 12.16
C GLU A 39 7.53 -2.41 11.70
N ARG A 40 6.25 -2.74 11.89
CA ARG A 40 5.15 -1.80 11.69
C ARG A 40 5.15 -0.72 12.77
N SER A 41 4.54 0.41 12.45
CA SER A 41 4.34 1.50 13.42
C SER A 41 3.27 1.13 14.45
N ARG A 42 3.12 1.99 15.47
CA ARG A 42 2.10 1.85 16.52
C ARG A 42 1.32 3.13 16.78
N VAL A 43 1.03 3.89 15.73
CA VAL A 43 0.29 5.16 15.79
C VAL A 43 -1.13 4.95 16.33
N SER A 44 -1.76 3.81 16.02
CA SER A 44 -3.06 3.42 16.57
C SER A 44 -2.99 2.80 17.99
N GLY A 45 -1.83 2.89 18.66
CA GLY A 45 -1.57 2.32 19.99
C GLY A 45 -1.13 0.85 20.00
N ASN A 46 -1.30 0.14 18.89
CA ASN A 46 -0.87 -1.25 18.68
C ASN A 46 -0.25 -1.38 17.29
N GLU A 47 0.19 -2.58 16.89
CA GLU A 47 0.71 -2.80 15.54
C GLU A 47 -0.25 -2.30 14.45
N ASP A 48 0.21 -1.37 13.63
CA ASP A 48 -0.59 -0.71 12.60
C ASP A 48 -0.78 -1.60 11.37
N THR A 49 -1.87 -2.36 11.35
CA THR A 49 -2.41 -2.94 10.10
C THR A 49 -3.19 -1.88 9.31
N ILE A 50 -3.43 -2.13 8.02
CA ILE A 50 -4.24 -1.22 7.19
C ILE A 50 -5.63 -1.08 7.79
N THR A 51 -6.27 -2.18 8.16
CA THR A 51 -7.60 -2.21 8.77
C THR A 51 -7.61 -1.44 10.10
N ARG A 52 -6.58 -1.60 10.94
CA ARG A 52 -6.51 -0.90 12.22
C ARG A 52 -6.34 0.61 12.05
N LEU A 53 -5.52 1.05 11.12
CA LEU A 53 -5.37 2.47 10.81
C LEU A 53 -6.67 3.09 10.30
N LEU A 54 -7.41 2.40 9.43
CA LEU A 54 -8.71 2.89 8.95
C LEU A 54 -9.75 3.00 10.07
N ASN A 55 -9.68 2.12 11.07
CA ASN A 55 -10.54 2.14 12.25
C ASN A 55 -10.01 3.02 13.40
N TYR A 56 -8.87 3.69 13.23
CA TYR A 56 -8.32 4.57 14.25
C TYR A 56 -9.15 5.86 14.31
N GLY A 57 -9.71 6.19 15.47
CA GLY A 57 -10.68 7.28 15.65
C GLY A 57 -10.36 8.57 14.88
N PRO A 58 -9.17 9.17 15.06
CA PRO A 58 -8.77 10.38 14.33
C PRO A 58 -8.78 10.21 12.79
N ILE A 59 -8.36 9.06 12.27
CA ILE A 59 -8.35 8.77 10.83
C ILE A 59 -9.78 8.53 10.35
N MET A 60 -10.57 7.76 11.09
CA MET A 60 -11.97 7.46 10.76
C MET A 60 -12.79 8.75 10.63
N THR A 61 -12.64 9.69 11.58
CA THR A 61 -13.31 11.00 11.50
C THR A 61 -12.91 11.77 10.24
N ILE A 62 -11.62 11.79 9.88
CA ILE A 62 -11.15 12.47 8.66
C ILE A 62 -11.70 11.81 7.39
N VAL A 63 -11.76 10.47 7.36
CA VAL A 63 -12.31 9.71 6.24
C VAL A 63 -13.81 9.98 6.10
N ASP A 64 -14.55 10.02 7.21
CA ASP A 64 -15.99 10.34 7.22
C ASP A 64 -16.24 11.78 6.75
N GLU A 65 -15.46 12.76 7.24
CA GLU A 65 -15.53 14.15 6.79
C GLU A 65 -15.29 14.25 5.27
N MET A 66 -14.27 13.57 4.76
CA MET A 66 -13.99 13.52 3.32
C MET A 66 -15.12 12.84 2.53
N ALA A 67 -15.72 11.76 3.07
CA ALA A 67 -16.85 11.09 2.43
C ALA A 67 -18.08 12.00 2.32
N GLN A 68 -18.36 12.83 3.34
CA GLN A 68 -19.43 13.83 3.30
C GLN A 68 -19.18 14.97 2.31
N VAL A 69 -17.93 15.28 2.02
CA VAL A 69 -17.57 16.26 1.00
C VAL A 69 -17.78 15.64 -0.38
N VAL A 70 -17.27 14.43 -0.59
CA VAL A 70 -17.41 13.70 -1.87
C VAL A 70 -18.87 13.42 -2.22
N SER A 71 -19.74 13.15 -1.24
CA SER A 71 -21.17 12.90 -1.48
C SER A 71 -21.93 14.12 -2.05
N LYS A 72 -21.39 15.33 -1.88
CA LYS A 72 -21.98 16.58 -2.38
C LYS A 72 -21.40 17.01 -3.74
N LEU A 73 -20.34 16.36 -4.21
CA LEU A 73 -19.67 16.71 -5.46
C LEU A 73 -20.32 15.97 -6.64
N ALA A 74 -20.27 16.59 -7.82
CA ALA A 74 -20.68 15.92 -9.04
C ALA A 74 -19.72 14.78 -9.40
N GLU A 75 -20.18 13.84 -10.23
CA GLU A 75 -19.35 12.73 -10.66
C GLU A 75 -18.06 13.26 -11.34
N ARG A 76 -16.90 12.78 -10.88
CA ARG A 76 -15.54 13.18 -11.33
C ARG A 76 -15.07 14.58 -10.90
N GLU A 77 -15.85 15.30 -10.11
CA GLU A 77 -15.42 16.56 -9.51
C GLU A 77 -14.43 16.29 -8.37
N ARG A 78 -13.33 17.06 -8.32
CA ARG A 78 -12.30 16.89 -7.30
C ARG A 78 -12.65 17.72 -6.06
N PRO A 79 -12.44 17.20 -4.84
CA PRO A 79 -12.62 17.98 -3.63
C PRO A 79 -11.82 19.30 -3.68
N PRO A 80 -12.44 20.43 -3.32
CA PRO A 80 -11.76 21.72 -3.22
C PRO A 80 -10.51 21.64 -2.34
N ALA A 81 -9.45 22.34 -2.74
CA ALA A 81 -8.20 22.39 -1.99
C ALA A 81 -8.41 22.92 -0.56
N GLU A 82 -9.30 23.90 -0.39
CA GLU A 82 -9.65 24.50 0.89
C GLU A 82 -10.16 23.50 1.93
N ILE A 83 -10.77 22.38 1.49
CA ILE A 83 -11.27 21.33 2.38
C ILE A 83 -10.22 20.22 2.50
N LYS A 84 -9.60 19.83 1.39
CA LYS A 84 -8.65 18.72 1.33
C LYS A 84 -7.36 19.02 2.09
N ASP A 85 -6.84 20.24 2.01
CA ASP A 85 -5.53 20.59 2.55
C ASP A 85 -5.52 20.62 4.10
N PRO A 86 -6.54 21.16 4.80
CA PRO A 86 -6.66 21.03 6.25
C PRO A 86 -6.78 19.57 6.73
N LEU A 87 -7.55 18.73 6.01
CA LEU A 87 -7.67 17.31 6.34
C LEU A 87 -6.34 16.58 6.19
N ASN A 88 -5.59 16.88 5.12
CA ASN A 88 -4.24 16.36 4.94
C ASN A 88 -3.26 16.87 6.01
N ALA A 89 -3.39 18.11 6.47
CA ALA A 89 -2.57 18.65 7.55
C ALA A 89 -2.81 17.87 8.86
N ARG A 90 -4.07 17.61 9.22
CA ARG A 90 -4.44 16.76 10.36
C ARG A 90 -3.86 15.35 10.25
N LEU A 91 -3.89 14.74 9.07
CA LEU A 91 -3.25 13.44 8.85
C LEU A 91 -1.73 13.50 9.02
N ARG A 92 -1.07 14.60 8.61
CA ARG A 92 0.38 14.78 8.81
C ARG A 92 0.76 14.92 10.28
N GLU A 93 -0.09 15.52 11.09
CA GLU A 93 0.14 15.64 12.55
C GLU A 93 0.19 14.29 13.27
N LEU A 94 -0.44 13.25 12.70
CA LEU A 94 -0.35 11.88 13.21
C LEU A 94 1.04 11.24 12.99
N GLY A 95 1.89 11.86 12.19
CA GLY A 95 3.25 11.43 11.90
C GLY A 95 3.33 10.33 10.85
N ASN A 96 4.50 9.69 10.80
CA ASN A 96 4.81 8.67 9.80
C ASN A 96 4.31 7.29 10.24
N VAL A 97 3.65 6.57 9.33
CA VAL A 97 3.22 5.19 9.52
C VAL A 97 4.11 4.22 8.74
N ARG A 98 4.35 3.04 9.32
CA ARG A 98 5.03 1.91 8.69
C ARG A 98 4.04 0.76 8.62
N ILE A 99 3.62 0.41 7.40
CA ILE A 99 2.62 -0.62 7.14
C ILE A 99 3.16 -1.67 6.17
N ALA A 100 2.56 -2.86 6.18
CA ALA A 100 2.87 -3.92 5.23
C ALA A 100 1.59 -4.64 4.81
N GLY A 101 1.54 -5.05 3.53
CA GLY A 101 0.42 -5.78 2.94
C GLY A 101 0.80 -6.37 1.59
N ARG A 102 -0.12 -7.14 1.01
CA ARG A 102 0.00 -7.68 -0.35
C ARG A 102 -0.36 -6.59 -1.36
N MET A 103 0.46 -6.42 -2.40
CA MET A 103 0.06 -5.65 -3.57
C MET A 103 -1.13 -6.33 -4.25
N ALA A 104 -2.30 -5.71 -4.17
CA ALA A 104 -3.55 -6.31 -4.62
C ALA A 104 -3.77 -6.18 -6.13
N VAL A 105 -3.17 -5.16 -6.76
CA VAL A 105 -3.26 -4.88 -8.20
C VAL A 105 -1.92 -4.40 -8.74
N PRO A 106 -1.68 -4.52 -10.06
CA PRO A 106 -0.51 -3.94 -10.70
C PRO A 106 -0.38 -2.43 -10.42
N PRO A 107 0.85 -1.92 -10.16
CA PRO A 107 1.09 -0.49 -10.02
C PRO A 107 0.60 0.32 -11.21
N ARG A 108 -0.06 1.44 -10.95
CA ARG A 108 -0.42 2.43 -11.98
C ARG A 108 0.67 3.49 -12.03
N VAL A 109 1.61 3.31 -12.96
CA VAL A 109 2.75 4.22 -13.15
C VAL A 109 2.33 5.38 -14.06
N MET A 110 2.62 6.60 -13.61
CA MET A 110 2.26 7.87 -14.24
C MET A 110 3.48 8.81 -14.26
N GLY A 111 4.48 8.46 -15.06
CA GLY A 111 5.73 9.23 -15.16
C GLY A 111 6.54 9.18 -13.86
N LYS A 112 6.64 10.32 -13.15
CA LYS A 112 7.38 10.45 -11.88
C LYS A 112 6.61 9.94 -10.64
N ALA A 113 5.34 9.57 -10.81
CA ALA A 113 4.51 9.07 -9.73
C ALA A 113 3.93 7.69 -10.05
N ALA A 114 3.64 6.91 -9.01
CA ALA A 114 2.93 5.65 -9.12
C ALA A 114 1.89 5.51 -8.02
N PHE A 115 0.79 4.82 -8.33
CA PHE A 115 -0.22 4.43 -7.36
C PHE A 115 -0.31 2.93 -7.22
N VAL A 116 -0.26 2.44 -5.99
CA VAL A 116 -0.31 1.00 -5.66
C VAL A 116 -1.37 0.77 -4.60
N HIS A 117 -2.13 -0.31 -4.69
CA HIS A 117 -3.02 -0.72 -3.60
C HIS A 117 -2.36 -1.83 -2.79
N LEU A 118 -2.16 -1.59 -1.48
CA LEU A 118 -1.81 -2.63 -0.53
C LEU A 118 -3.05 -3.13 0.19
N SER A 119 -3.07 -4.43 0.48
CA SER A 119 -4.11 -5.08 1.29
C SER A 119 -3.52 -5.89 2.42
N ASP A 120 -4.12 -5.83 3.60
CA ASP A 120 -3.80 -6.70 4.73
C ASP A 120 -4.70 -7.95 4.79
N GLY A 121 -5.48 -8.20 3.73
CA GLY A 121 -6.43 -9.30 3.62
C GLY A 121 -7.88 -8.91 3.95
N MET A 122 -8.10 -7.84 4.72
CA MET A 122 -9.43 -7.35 5.06
C MET A 122 -9.72 -6.00 4.40
N SER A 123 -8.78 -5.06 4.50
CA SER A 123 -8.91 -3.72 3.96
C SER A 123 -7.90 -3.46 2.86
N ARG A 124 -8.07 -2.34 2.15
CA ARG A 124 -7.14 -1.86 1.13
C ARG A 124 -6.79 -0.40 1.37
N LEU A 125 -5.54 -0.05 1.11
CA LEU A 125 -5.05 1.32 1.14
C LEU A 125 -4.31 1.63 -0.15
N GLN A 126 -4.63 2.76 -0.77
CA GLN A 126 -3.89 3.28 -1.90
C GLN A 126 -2.67 4.05 -1.42
N ILE A 127 -1.49 3.68 -1.91
CA ILE A 127 -0.22 4.34 -1.67
C ILE A 127 0.13 5.16 -2.90
N TYR A 128 0.60 6.38 -2.64
CA TYR A 128 1.15 7.29 -3.63
C TYR A 128 2.68 7.30 -3.49
N CYS A 129 3.38 6.87 -4.53
CA CYS A 129 4.83 6.84 -4.59
C CYS A 129 5.31 7.93 -5.57
N ARG A 130 6.24 8.78 -5.17
CA ARG A 130 6.91 9.74 -6.07
C ARG A 130 8.40 9.45 -6.14
N LYS A 131 8.98 9.54 -7.33
CA LYS A 131 10.42 9.30 -7.54
C LYS A 131 11.33 10.23 -6.72
N GLU A 132 10.89 11.46 -6.45
CA GLU A 132 11.69 12.46 -5.72
C GLU A 132 11.73 12.20 -4.21
N ASP A 133 10.89 11.29 -3.69
CA ASP A 133 10.83 10.94 -2.27
C ASP A 133 11.70 9.70 -1.92
N PHE A 134 12.44 9.11 -2.88
CA PHE A 134 13.27 7.90 -2.71
C PHE A 134 14.68 8.04 -3.28
#